data_AF-A0AAV5MGK0-F1
#
_entry.id   AF-A0AAV5MGK0-F1
#
_cell.length_a   1.000
_cell.length_b   1.000
_cell.length_c   1.000
_cell.angle_alpha   90.00
_cell.angle_beta   90.00
_cell.angle_gamma   90.00
#
_symmetry.space_group_name_H-M   'P 1'
#
loop_
_entity.id
_entity.type
_entity.pdbx_description
1 polymer ?
#
loop_
_entity_poly.entity_id
_entity_poly.type
_entity_poly.pdbx_seq_one_letter_code
_entity_poly.pdbx_strand_id
1 'polypeptide(L)'
;MACLHDHSCEDHDCSSSWSLYKHIDLSKVSALNEAVSGSVKSVFRAWEQRLNSSGEHLESNEGDPELLIYIPFTSDVKIKSISVVGGADGTSPSKMRVFLNRDGIDFSDAQSMQPVQEWDLVENLNGVLEYQTRYSKFQSVASITLHFPENFGGDTTQIHYIGFKGEATQLKRDVVATIVYELRPNPSDHKTRAESGGGFSHVE
;
A
#
# COMPACT_ATOMS: atom_id res chain seq x y z
N MET A 1 -27.78 -0.22 25.00
CA MET A 1 -27.20 -0.83 26.22
C MET A 1 -25.70 -0.76 26.05
N ALA A 2 -25.08 0.25 26.64
CA ALA A 2 -23.64 0.51 26.50
C ALA A 2 -22.89 -0.45 27.43
N CYS A 3 -22.10 -1.34 26.86
CA CYS A 3 -21.19 -2.18 27.63
C CYS A 3 -19.89 -1.39 27.83
N LEU A 4 -19.69 -0.91 29.06
CA LEU A 4 -18.38 -0.49 29.56
C LEU A 4 -17.53 -1.75 29.73
N HIS A 5 -16.63 -2.01 28.79
CA HIS A 5 -15.56 -2.98 28.99
C HIS A 5 -14.33 -2.23 29.52
N ASP A 6 -14.10 -2.41 30.80
CA ASP A 6 -12.81 -2.23 31.46
C ASP A 6 -11.81 -3.16 30.78
N HIS A 7 -10.99 -2.61 29.89
CA HIS A 7 -9.79 -3.28 29.40
C HIS A 7 -8.60 -2.48 29.89
N SER A 8 -7.94 -3.01 30.92
CA SER A 8 -6.53 -2.83 31.18
C SER A 8 -5.75 -3.10 29.88
N CYS A 9 -5.53 -2.06 29.07
CA CYS A 9 -4.64 -2.14 27.93
C CYS A 9 -3.21 -2.13 28.45
N GLU A 10 -2.58 -3.28 28.35
CA GLU A 10 -1.13 -3.41 28.30
C GLU A 10 -0.64 -2.52 27.14
N ASP A 11 -0.21 -1.30 27.46
CA ASP A 11 0.31 -0.30 26.53
C ASP A 11 1.48 -0.84 25.65
N HIS A 12 2.04 -1.99 26.04
CA HIS A 12 3.18 -2.63 25.41
C HIS A 12 2.86 -3.46 24.15
N ASP A 13 1.61 -3.89 23.90
CA ASP A 13 1.30 -4.72 22.72
C ASP A 13 0.79 -3.91 21.51
N CYS A 14 0.29 -2.70 21.73
CA CYS A 14 -0.27 -1.88 20.66
C CYS A 14 0.78 -1.49 19.62
N SER A 15 1.98 -1.05 20.02
CA SER A 15 3.05 -0.64 19.09
C SER A 15 3.45 -1.78 18.13
N SER A 16 3.53 -3.01 18.64
CA SER A 16 3.90 -4.20 17.87
C SER A 16 2.95 -4.49 16.69
N SER A 17 1.67 -4.21 16.89
CA SER A 17 0.62 -4.40 15.88
C SER A 17 0.68 -3.35 14.75
N TRP A 18 1.23 -2.16 15.01
CA TRP A 18 1.39 -1.04 14.07
C TRP A 18 2.80 -0.98 13.46
N SER A 19 3.32 -2.13 13.04
CA SER A 19 4.70 -2.29 12.59
C SER A 19 4.92 -2.09 11.09
N LEU A 20 3.84 -2.01 10.31
CA LEU A 20 3.92 -1.99 8.83
C LEU A 20 4.59 -0.75 8.25
N TYR A 21 4.73 0.35 9.01
CA TYR A 21 5.46 1.54 8.55
C TYR A 21 6.91 1.21 8.16
N LYS A 22 7.52 0.20 8.80
CA LYS A 22 8.88 -0.29 8.50
C LYS A 22 9.00 -0.95 7.12
N HIS A 23 7.87 -1.36 6.56
CA HIS A 23 7.78 -2.03 5.27
C HIS A 23 7.33 -1.09 4.15
N ILE A 24 7.14 0.21 4.43
CA ILE A 24 6.80 1.20 3.40
C ILE A 24 8.08 1.61 2.67
N ASP A 25 8.05 1.58 1.34
CA ASP A 25 9.13 2.14 0.52
C ASP A 25 8.96 3.66 0.38
N LEU A 26 9.37 4.40 1.42
CA LEU A 26 9.25 5.86 1.51
C LEU A 26 9.89 6.61 0.32
N SER A 27 10.85 5.97 -0.38
CA SER A 27 11.49 6.58 -1.54
C SER A 27 10.53 6.70 -2.74
N LYS A 28 9.56 5.79 -2.83
CA LYS A 28 8.57 5.69 -3.92
C LYS A 28 7.16 6.13 -3.52
N VAL A 29 6.95 6.52 -2.26
CA VAL A 29 5.70 7.15 -1.84
C VAL A 29 5.52 8.47 -2.58
N SER A 30 4.31 8.68 -3.11
CA SER A 30 3.92 9.91 -3.78
C SER A 30 2.51 10.32 -3.38
N ALA A 31 2.24 11.63 -3.44
CA ALA A 31 0.91 12.18 -3.33
C ALA A 31 0.60 13.06 -4.54
N LEU A 32 -0.66 13.06 -4.97
CA LEU A 32 -1.21 14.05 -5.87
C LEU A 32 -1.94 15.11 -5.05
N ASN A 33 -1.83 16.35 -5.50
CA ASN A 33 -2.43 17.53 -4.89
C ASN A 33 -1.90 17.88 -3.49
N GLU A 34 -0.65 17.51 -3.17
CA GLU A 34 0.02 17.99 -1.96
C GLU A 34 0.56 19.42 -2.15
N ALA A 35 0.34 20.30 -1.16
CA ALA A 35 0.80 21.69 -1.18
C ALA A 35 2.33 21.80 -1.23
N VAL A 36 3.01 20.92 -0.52
CA VAL A 36 4.47 20.84 -0.48
C VAL A 36 4.90 19.48 -1.01
N SER A 37 5.64 19.47 -2.11
CA SER A 37 6.10 18.25 -2.76
C SER A 37 6.93 17.38 -1.81
N GLY A 38 6.54 16.11 -1.64
CA GLY A 38 7.17 15.15 -0.76
C GLY A 38 6.77 15.24 0.71
N SER A 39 5.87 16.16 1.09
CA SER A 39 5.35 16.30 2.45
C SER A 39 4.64 15.05 2.94
N VAL A 40 4.04 14.29 2.02
CA VAL A 40 3.42 12.98 2.28
C VAL A 40 4.33 12.01 3.04
N LYS A 41 5.65 12.10 2.91
CA LYS A 41 6.58 11.18 3.59
C LYS A 41 6.60 11.39 5.11
N SER A 42 6.26 12.59 5.57
CA SER A 42 6.27 12.96 7.00
C SER A 42 5.14 12.29 7.82
N VAL A 43 4.07 11.85 7.15
CA VAL A 43 2.90 11.26 7.83
C VAL A 43 3.11 9.80 8.23
N PHE A 44 4.16 9.15 7.71
CA PHE A 44 4.50 7.77 8.01
C PHE A 44 5.60 7.70 9.07
N ARG A 45 5.25 7.28 10.28
CA ARG A 45 6.17 7.14 11.41
C ARG A 45 5.74 6.03 12.35
N ALA A 46 6.51 5.80 13.41
CA ALA A 46 6.15 4.82 14.43
C ALA A 46 4.85 5.24 15.15
N TRP A 47 4.05 4.24 15.57
CA TRP A 47 2.79 4.46 16.27
C TRP A 47 2.91 5.33 17.53
N GLU A 48 4.02 5.20 18.26
CA GLU A 48 4.31 5.99 19.46
C GLU A 48 4.51 7.48 19.15
N GLN A 49 4.93 7.79 17.92
CA GLN A 49 5.15 9.16 17.46
C GLN A 49 3.93 9.74 16.72
N ARG A 50 2.80 9.01 16.64
CA ARG A 50 1.63 9.44 15.85
C ARG A 50 1.11 10.83 16.21
N LEU A 51 1.21 11.24 17.48
CA LEU A 51 0.80 12.57 17.98
C LEU A 51 1.96 13.56 18.09
N ASN A 52 3.18 13.14 17.77
CA ASN A 52 4.33 14.04 17.78
C ASN A 52 4.30 14.88 16.50
N SER A 53 3.59 16.00 16.58
CA SER A 53 3.49 16.99 15.51
C SER A 53 4.74 17.87 15.56
N SER A 54 5.85 17.41 14.97
CA SER A 54 7.05 18.24 14.73
C SER A 54 6.80 19.42 13.77
N GLY A 55 5.55 19.78 13.51
CA GLY A 55 5.10 20.74 12.49
C GLY A 55 4.92 20.12 11.10
N GLU A 56 5.53 18.97 10.84
CA GLU A 56 5.44 18.29 9.54
C GLU A 56 4.10 17.55 9.38
N HIS A 57 3.42 17.84 8.27
CA HIS A 57 2.14 17.26 7.90
C HIS A 57 1.99 17.27 6.38
N LEU A 58 1.08 16.43 5.89
CA LEU A 58 0.60 16.52 4.52
C LEU A 58 -0.57 17.50 4.50
N GLU A 59 -0.56 18.43 3.56
CA GLU A 59 -1.65 19.37 3.31
C GLU A 59 -1.99 19.35 1.81
N SER A 60 -3.27 19.48 1.47
CA SER A 60 -3.72 19.62 0.08
C SER A 60 -3.48 21.04 -0.45
N ASN A 61 -3.51 21.23 -1.76
CA ASN A 61 -3.44 22.57 -2.34
C ASN A 61 -4.61 23.46 -1.88
N GLU A 62 -4.37 24.76 -1.81
CA GLU A 62 -5.40 25.73 -1.43
C GLU A 62 -6.61 25.68 -2.38
N GLY A 63 -7.81 25.54 -1.80
CA GLY A 63 -9.07 25.54 -2.54
C GLY A 63 -9.43 24.20 -3.18
N ASP A 64 -8.63 23.16 -2.98
CA ASP A 64 -8.96 21.79 -3.39
C ASP A 64 -8.61 20.78 -2.28
N PRO A 65 -9.61 20.22 -1.57
CA PRO A 65 -9.38 19.30 -0.46
C PRO A 65 -9.03 17.87 -0.93
N GLU A 66 -9.15 17.56 -2.21
CA GLU A 66 -8.95 16.21 -2.73
C GLU A 66 -7.47 15.78 -2.65
N LEU A 67 -7.19 14.63 -2.02
CA LEU A 67 -5.84 14.06 -1.93
C LEU A 67 -5.82 12.62 -2.43
N LEU A 68 -4.76 12.26 -3.15
CA LEU A 68 -4.51 10.88 -3.56
C LEU A 68 -3.09 10.47 -3.22
N ILE A 69 -2.94 9.45 -2.39
CA ILE A 69 -1.66 9.01 -1.85
C ILE A 69 -1.38 7.60 -2.31
N TYR A 70 -0.23 7.40 -2.97
CA TYR A 70 0.26 6.09 -3.37
C TYR A 70 1.36 5.61 -2.41
N ILE A 71 1.14 4.45 -1.79
CA ILE A 71 2.05 3.84 -0.81
C ILE A 71 2.48 2.44 -1.28
N PRO A 72 3.71 2.28 -1.79
CA PRO A 72 4.28 0.97 -2.07
C PRO A 72 4.90 0.34 -0.81
N PHE A 73 4.77 -0.98 -0.69
CA PHE A 73 5.45 -1.78 0.34
C PHE A 73 6.66 -2.53 -0.24
N THR A 74 7.69 -2.73 0.59
CA THR A 74 8.91 -3.49 0.25
C THR A 74 8.69 -5.01 0.19
N SER A 75 7.59 -5.48 0.76
CA SER A 75 7.16 -6.88 0.82
C SER A 75 5.63 -6.91 0.85
N ASP A 76 5.00 -7.99 0.40
CA ASP A 76 3.55 -8.12 0.56
C ASP A 76 3.18 -8.05 2.05
N VAL A 77 2.18 -7.23 2.36
CA VAL A 77 1.66 -7.09 3.72
C VAL A 77 0.21 -7.55 3.79
N LYS A 78 -0.20 -7.98 4.99
CA LYS A 78 -1.60 -8.16 5.33
C LYS A 78 -2.04 -7.00 6.20
N ILE A 79 -3.01 -6.22 5.73
CA ILE A 79 -3.52 -5.07 6.47
C ILE A 79 -4.79 -5.51 7.21
N LYS A 80 -4.82 -5.33 8.53
CA LYS A 80 -5.98 -5.58 9.39
C LYS A 80 -6.77 -4.30 9.59
N SER A 81 -6.07 -3.20 9.88
CA SER A 81 -6.70 -1.91 10.17
C SER A 81 -5.83 -0.76 9.68
N ILE A 82 -6.46 0.38 9.42
CA ILE A 82 -5.83 1.64 8.99
C ILE A 82 -6.15 2.70 10.04
N SER A 83 -5.20 3.55 10.40
CA SER A 83 -5.49 4.74 11.22
C SER A 83 -5.03 5.98 10.48
N VAL A 84 -5.87 7.01 10.52
CA VAL A 84 -5.60 8.32 9.94
C VAL A 84 -5.82 9.34 11.04
N VAL A 85 -4.86 10.25 11.21
CA VAL A 85 -4.98 11.44 12.07
C VAL A 85 -4.96 12.64 11.15
N GLY A 86 -6.10 13.32 11.04
CA GLY A 86 -6.25 14.55 10.27
C GLY A 86 -5.98 15.80 11.09
N GLY A 87 -6.06 16.96 10.45
CA GLY A 87 -5.95 18.28 11.09
C GLY A 87 -7.20 18.71 11.85
N ALA A 88 -7.10 19.84 12.55
CA ALA A 88 -8.19 20.43 13.33
C ALA A 88 -9.11 21.33 12.45
N ASP A 89 -10.16 21.86 13.05
CA ASP A 89 -11.01 22.90 12.45
C ASP A 89 -11.60 22.52 11.08
N GLY A 90 -12.01 21.26 10.91
CA GLY A 90 -12.65 20.77 9.69
C GLY A 90 -11.70 20.37 8.56
N THR A 91 -10.39 20.51 8.74
CA THR A 91 -9.36 20.10 7.77
C THR A 91 -9.09 18.60 7.77
N SER A 92 -9.63 17.85 8.74
CA SER A 92 -9.57 16.39 8.75
C SER A 92 -10.30 15.78 7.54
N PRO A 93 -9.77 14.74 6.89
CA PRO A 93 -10.50 14.05 5.83
C PRO A 93 -11.76 13.37 6.38
N SER A 94 -12.86 13.45 5.65
CA SER A 94 -14.17 12.91 6.06
C SER A 94 -14.53 11.62 5.34
N LYS A 95 -13.84 11.29 4.23
CA LYS A 95 -14.01 10.04 3.49
C LYS A 95 -12.67 9.47 3.06
N MET A 96 -12.55 8.14 3.08
CA MET A 96 -11.39 7.40 2.57
C MET A 96 -11.83 6.27 1.65
N ARG A 97 -11.29 6.27 0.43
CA ARG A 97 -11.42 5.19 -0.55
C ARG A 97 -10.08 4.52 -0.74
N VAL A 98 -10.08 3.21 -0.91
CA VAL A 98 -8.85 2.43 -1.01
C VAL A 98 -8.82 1.59 -2.28
N PHE A 99 -7.67 1.64 -2.96
CA PHE A 99 -7.33 0.78 -4.08
C PHE A 99 -6.04 0.02 -3.76
N LEU A 100 -5.92 -1.21 -4.25
CA LEU A 100 -4.79 -2.09 -3.93
C LEU A 100 -4.11 -2.57 -5.21
N ASN A 101 -2.79 -2.74 -5.14
CA ASN A 101 -1.96 -3.43 -6.14
C ASN A 101 -2.10 -2.84 -7.54
N ARG A 102 -2.18 -1.52 -7.64
CA ARG A 102 -2.23 -0.77 -8.89
C ARG A 102 -1.35 0.46 -8.79
N ASP A 103 -0.53 0.64 -9.81
CA ASP A 103 0.34 1.80 -9.95
C ASP A 103 -0.34 2.86 -10.82
N GLY A 104 0.00 4.13 -10.59
CA GLY A 104 -0.38 5.23 -11.47
C GLY A 104 -1.87 5.59 -11.47
N ILE A 105 -2.62 5.28 -10.41
CA ILE A 105 -4.01 5.75 -10.25
C ILE A 105 -3.99 7.28 -10.16
N ASP A 106 -4.78 7.95 -11.00
CA ASP A 106 -5.07 9.38 -10.91
C ASP A 106 -6.51 9.66 -10.44
N PHE A 107 -6.91 10.93 -10.36
CA PHE A 107 -8.25 11.32 -9.89
C PHE A 107 -9.38 10.80 -10.78
N SER A 108 -9.16 10.71 -12.10
CA SER A 108 -10.13 10.18 -13.06
C SER A 108 -10.36 8.68 -12.85
N ASP A 109 -9.29 7.93 -12.57
CA ASP A 109 -9.38 6.52 -12.19
C ASP A 109 -10.06 6.36 -10.83
N ALA A 110 -9.71 7.18 -9.85
CA ALA A 110 -10.30 7.12 -8.51
C ALA A 110 -11.81 7.39 -8.49
N GLN A 111 -12.31 8.18 -9.45
CA GLN A 111 -13.74 8.45 -9.62
C GLN A 111 -14.49 7.35 -10.39
N SER A 112 -13.83 6.71 -11.36
CA SER A 112 -14.47 5.72 -12.24
C SER A 112 -14.38 4.28 -11.73
N MET A 113 -13.33 3.96 -10.96
CA MET A 113 -13.09 2.63 -10.45
C MET A 113 -13.85 2.36 -9.16
N GLN A 114 -14.27 1.10 -8.98
CA GLN A 114 -14.82 0.65 -7.70
C GLN A 114 -13.69 0.54 -6.66
N PRO A 115 -13.78 1.26 -5.51
CA PRO A 115 -12.81 1.08 -4.44
C PRO A 115 -12.93 -0.32 -3.83
N VAL A 116 -11.81 -0.88 -3.37
CA VAL A 116 -11.78 -2.18 -2.67
C VAL A 116 -12.64 -2.11 -1.42
N GLN A 117 -12.54 -0.99 -0.71
CA GLN A 117 -13.33 -0.61 0.44
C GLN A 117 -13.33 0.92 0.58
N GLU A 118 -14.42 1.45 1.14
CA GLU A 118 -14.64 2.87 1.46
C GLU A 118 -15.07 2.98 2.93
N TRP A 119 -14.68 4.07 3.58
CA TRP A 119 -15.09 4.44 4.93
C TRP A 119 -15.48 5.92 4.98
N ASP A 120 -16.55 6.21 5.70
CA ASP A 120 -16.80 7.54 6.25
C ASP A 120 -15.95 7.68 7.52
N LEU A 121 -15.05 8.66 7.50
CA LEU A 121 -14.12 8.93 8.59
C LEU A 121 -14.79 9.77 9.69
N VAL A 122 -14.13 9.84 10.83
CA VAL A 122 -14.41 10.74 11.94
C VAL A 122 -13.10 11.43 12.32
N GLU A 123 -13.19 12.69 12.74
CA GLU A 123 -12.05 13.45 13.23
C GLU A 123 -11.32 12.69 14.35
N ASN A 124 -10.09 12.29 14.09
CA ASN A 124 -9.29 11.42 14.96
C ASN A 124 -8.07 12.16 15.51
N LEU A 125 -8.29 13.35 16.08
CA LEU A 125 -7.21 14.23 16.56
C LEU A 125 -6.31 13.54 17.61
N ASN A 126 -6.88 12.58 18.36
CA ASN A 126 -6.16 11.82 19.40
C ASN A 126 -5.48 10.54 18.88
N GLY A 127 -5.65 10.20 17.60
CA GLY A 127 -5.03 9.01 17.01
C GLY A 127 -5.41 7.70 17.69
N VAL A 128 -6.66 7.58 18.17
CA VAL A 128 -7.18 6.38 18.86
C VAL A 128 -8.04 5.55 17.91
N LEU A 129 -8.67 6.17 16.92
CA LEU A 129 -9.55 5.48 15.98
C LEU A 129 -8.74 4.63 14.98
N GLU A 130 -9.25 3.42 14.75
CA GLU A 130 -8.78 2.50 13.73
C GLU A 130 -9.96 2.04 12.86
N TYR A 131 -9.73 1.99 11.55
CA TYR A 131 -10.69 1.57 10.54
C TYR A 131 -10.40 0.14 10.14
N GLN A 132 -11.33 -0.77 10.44
CA GLN A 132 -11.18 -2.18 10.13
C GLN A 132 -11.31 -2.44 8.63
N THR A 133 -10.36 -3.19 8.09
CA THR A 133 -10.39 -3.67 6.71
C THR A 133 -11.16 -4.96 6.59
N ARG A 134 -11.70 -5.24 5.41
CA ARG A 134 -12.20 -6.56 5.03
C ARG A 134 -11.02 -7.47 4.79
N TYR A 135 -10.47 -8.02 5.88
CA TYR A 135 -9.21 -8.74 5.91
C TYR A 135 -8.99 -9.70 4.73
N SER A 136 -10.01 -10.44 4.28
CA SER A 136 -9.94 -11.34 3.12
C SER A 136 -9.48 -10.68 1.81
N LYS A 137 -9.73 -9.38 1.62
CA LYS A 137 -9.28 -8.60 0.46
C LYS A 137 -7.89 -7.98 0.64
N PHE A 138 -7.39 -7.92 1.88
CA PHE A 138 -6.17 -7.21 2.27
C PHE A 138 -5.06 -8.18 2.72
N GLN A 139 -5.04 -9.42 2.22
CA GLN A 139 -4.05 -10.45 2.61
C GLN A 139 -2.75 -10.44 1.78
N SER A 140 -2.71 -9.75 0.65
CA SER A 140 -1.52 -9.65 -0.21
C SER A 140 -1.49 -8.27 -0.84
N VAL A 141 -1.02 -7.29 -0.06
CA VAL A 141 -0.94 -5.90 -0.48
C VAL A 141 0.51 -5.56 -0.81
N ALA A 142 0.76 -5.36 -2.10
CA ALA A 142 1.98 -4.85 -2.70
C ALA A 142 2.11 -3.33 -2.53
N SER A 143 1.00 -2.66 -2.81
CA SER A 143 0.84 -1.22 -2.82
C SER A 143 -0.60 -0.89 -2.49
N ILE A 144 -0.80 0.26 -1.86
CA ILE A 144 -2.10 0.77 -1.48
C ILE A 144 -2.19 2.23 -1.92
N THR A 145 -3.29 2.58 -2.58
CA THR A 145 -3.62 3.96 -2.90
C THR A 145 -4.77 4.39 -2.02
N LEU A 146 -4.56 5.45 -1.24
CA LEU A 146 -5.57 6.10 -0.40
C LEU A 146 -6.07 7.33 -1.12
N HIS A 147 -7.38 7.42 -1.32
CA HIS A 147 -8.05 8.58 -1.92
C HIS A 147 -8.94 9.23 -0.87
N PHE A 148 -8.72 10.52 -0.63
CA PHE A 148 -9.48 11.36 0.29
C PHE A 148 -10.20 12.43 -0.54
N PRO A 149 -11.45 12.20 -0.96
CA PRO A 149 -12.16 13.12 -1.85
C PRO A 149 -12.64 14.41 -1.16
N GLU A 150 -12.81 14.38 0.16
CA GLU A 150 -13.45 15.45 0.92
C GLU A 150 -12.97 15.47 2.38
N ASN A 151 -13.17 16.61 3.03
CA ASN A 151 -12.87 16.88 4.44
C ASN A 151 -14.14 17.29 5.21
N PHE A 152 -13.99 17.73 6.46
CA PHE A 152 -15.10 18.16 7.32
C PHE A 152 -15.51 19.63 7.12
N GLY A 153 -15.21 20.23 5.96
CA GLY A 153 -15.58 21.59 5.60
C GLY A 153 -14.48 22.64 5.76
N GLY A 154 -13.24 22.21 5.98
CA GLY A 154 -12.06 23.09 5.92
C GLY A 154 -11.66 23.44 4.48
N ASP A 155 -10.88 24.50 4.31
CA ASP A 155 -10.39 24.94 2.99
C ASP A 155 -9.35 24.00 2.38
N THR A 156 -8.59 23.30 3.22
CA THR A 156 -7.58 22.31 2.84
C THR A 156 -7.78 21.01 3.63
N THR A 157 -7.26 19.90 3.09
CA THR A 157 -7.19 18.63 3.82
C THR A 157 -5.82 18.48 4.45
N GLN A 158 -5.76 18.31 5.77
CA GLN A 158 -4.53 18.09 6.52
C GLN A 158 -4.50 16.66 7.07
N ILE A 159 -3.36 16.00 6.89
CA ILE A 159 -3.09 14.66 7.45
C ILE A 159 -1.77 14.72 8.21
N HIS A 160 -1.84 14.44 9.51
CA HIS A 160 -0.67 14.37 10.38
C HIS A 160 -0.08 12.97 10.45
N TYR A 161 -0.90 11.92 10.37
CA TYR A 161 -0.41 10.54 10.51
C TYR A 161 -1.24 9.55 9.71
N ILE A 162 -0.57 8.59 9.08
CA ILE A 162 -1.18 7.40 8.50
C ILE A 162 -0.46 6.17 9.03
N GLY A 163 -1.21 5.29 9.68
CA GLY A 163 -0.73 4.03 10.20
C GLY A 163 -1.40 2.84 9.53
N PHE A 164 -0.66 1.73 9.43
CA PHE A 164 -1.21 0.44 9.04
C PHE A 164 -0.93 -0.59 10.13
N LYS A 165 -1.99 -1.25 10.59
CA LYS A 165 -1.95 -2.35 11.54
C LYS A 165 -2.03 -3.66 10.79
N GLY A 166 -1.12 -4.59 11.07
CA GLY A 166 -1.07 -5.86 10.34
C GLY A 166 0.26 -6.59 10.44
N GLU A 167 0.52 -7.44 9.46
CA GLU A 167 1.70 -8.32 9.43
C GLU A 167 2.34 -8.32 8.04
N ALA A 168 3.65 -8.17 7.98
CA ALA A 168 4.38 -8.36 6.73
C ALA A 168 4.55 -9.85 6.45
N THR A 169 4.40 -10.26 5.20
CA THR A 169 4.75 -11.61 4.78
C THR A 169 6.27 -11.70 4.66
N GLN A 170 6.87 -12.81 5.10
CA GLN A 170 8.33 -12.99 5.12
C GLN A 170 8.96 -13.12 3.72
N LEU A 171 8.17 -13.08 2.63
CA LEU A 171 8.71 -13.04 1.28
C LEU A 171 9.11 -11.60 0.93
N LYS A 172 10.40 -11.29 1.10
CA LYS A 172 11.01 -10.14 0.44
C LYS A 172 10.88 -10.33 -1.07
N ARG A 173 10.32 -9.33 -1.74
CA ARG A 173 10.33 -9.25 -3.20
C ARG A 173 11.74 -8.87 -3.62
N ASP A 174 12.60 -9.87 -3.81
CA ASP A 174 13.82 -9.66 -4.58
C ASP A 174 13.37 -9.34 -6.01
N VAL A 175 13.77 -8.17 -6.52
CA VAL A 175 13.55 -7.80 -7.92
C VAL A 175 14.15 -8.95 -8.74
N VAL A 176 13.31 -9.72 -9.42
CA VAL A 176 13.76 -10.76 -10.35
C VAL A 176 14.50 -10.07 -11.50
N ALA A 177 15.77 -9.78 -11.28
CA ALA A 177 16.69 -9.34 -12.30
C ALA A 177 16.88 -10.53 -13.24
N THR A 178 16.40 -10.38 -14.47
CA THR A 178 16.82 -11.17 -15.62
C THR A 178 16.36 -12.64 -15.58
N ILE A 179 15.10 -12.88 -15.91
CA ILE A 179 14.76 -14.13 -16.60
C ILE A 179 15.22 -13.95 -18.05
N VAL A 180 16.49 -14.26 -18.34
CA VAL A 180 16.93 -14.50 -19.72
C VAL A 180 16.21 -15.75 -20.18
N TYR A 181 15.16 -15.55 -20.96
CA TYR A 181 14.57 -16.62 -21.75
C TYR A 181 15.55 -16.91 -22.88
N GLU A 182 16.50 -17.83 -22.65
CA GLU A 182 17.39 -18.32 -23.70
C GLU A 182 16.64 -19.26 -24.66
N LEU A 183 15.66 -18.73 -25.40
CA LEU A 183 15.26 -19.37 -26.65
C LEU A 183 16.23 -18.99 -27.75
N ARG A 184 17.39 -19.65 -27.76
CA ARG A 184 18.10 -19.90 -29.02
C ARG A 184 17.91 -21.37 -29.36
N PRO A 185 17.04 -21.71 -30.33
CA PRO A 185 17.08 -23.05 -30.92
C PRO A 185 18.50 -23.26 -31.46
N ASN A 186 19.22 -24.24 -30.93
CA ASN A 186 20.52 -24.65 -31.46
C ASN A 186 20.26 -25.46 -32.74
N PRO A 187 20.59 -24.97 -33.95
CA PRO A 187 20.32 -25.67 -35.21
C PRO A 187 21.25 -26.90 -35.46
N SER A 188 21.97 -27.37 -34.44
CA SER A 188 22.96 -28.44 -34.58
C SER A 188 22.46 -29.86 -34.22
N ASP A 189 21.20 -30.03 -33.80
CA ASP A 189 20.67 -31.34 -33.38
C ASP A 189 19.81 -32.06 -34.43
N HIS A 190 19.96 -31.71 -35.71
CA HIS A 190 19.34 -32.47 -36.80
C HIS A 190 20.42 -33.18 -37.63
N LYS A 191 20.92 -34.33 -37.13
CA LYS A 191 21.60 -35.30 -37.99
C LYS A 191 20.56 -36.24 -38.59
N THR A 192 20.02 -35.86 -39.74
CA THR A 192 19.42 -36.82 -40.68
C THR A 192 20.52 -37.74 -41.20
N ARG A 193 20.47 -39.03 -40.86
CA ARG A 193 21.22 -40.07 -41.59
C ARG A 193 20.26 -40.83 -42.49
N ALA A 194 20.05 -40.26 -43.67
CA ALA A 194 19.75 -40.99 -44.89
C ALA A 194 21.12 -41.13 -45.60
N GLU A 195 21.56 -42.19 -46.27
CA GLU A 195 20.90 -43.29 -46.97
C GLU A 195 21.91 -44.46 -47.18
N SER A 196 21.40 -45.58 -47.72
CA SER A 196 22.06 -46.45 -48.72
C SER A 196 23.04 -47.56 -48.31
N GLY A 197 22.52 -48.80 -48.36
CA GLY A 197 22.95 -49.78 -49.38
C GLY A 197 24.03 -50.83 -49.03
N GLY A 198 23.66 -52.12 -49.13
CA GLY A 198 24.51 -53.13 -49.76
C GLY A 198 25.04 -54.29 -48.89
N GLY A 199 24.32 -55.43 -48.94
CA GLY A 199 24.76 -56.84 -48.98
C GLY A 199 26.04 -57.34 -48.29
N PHE A 200 25.96 -58.44 -47.53
CA PHE A 200 26.12 -59.82 -48.01
C PHE A 200 26.22 -60.81 -46.83
N SER A 201 25.73 -62.02 -47.07
CA SER A 201 25.71 -63.19 -46.20
C SER A 201 27.11 -63.77 -45.91
N HIS A 202 27.33 -64.33 -44.72
CA HIS A 202 28.07 -65.59 -44.59
C HIS A 202 27.67 -66.35 -43.32
N VAL A 203 27.76 -67.67 -43.48
CA VAL A 203 27.38 -68.77 -42.60
C VAL A 203 28.47 -69.06 -41.56
N GLU A 204 28.08 -69.65 -40.44
CA GLU A 204 28.54 -70.95 -39.93
C GLU A 204 27.55 -71.45 -38.86
#